data_AF-A0A1F7BPK7-F1
#
_entry.id   AF-A0A1F7BPK7-F1
#
_cell.length_a   1.000
_cell.length_b   1.000
_cell.length_c   1.000
_cell.angle_alpha   90.00
_cell.angle_beta   90.00
_cell.angle_gamma   90.00
#
_symmetry.space_group_name_H-M   'P 1'
#
loop_
_entity.id
_entity.type
_entity.pdbx_description
1 polymer ?
#
loop_
_entity_poly.entity_id
_entity_poly.type
_entity_poly.pdbx_seq_one_letter_code
_entity_poly.pdbx_strand_id
1 'polypeptide(L)'
;MSDSPYNDDDLVYADPEKRIIVGKVEFGKNGSAKPLQMPEVIRPPKEGDERRRGKPRKRFYPWGTYKTMRKLYKIDGGVVEADRQITLDLAMEKSAKEPFWN
;
A
#
# COMPACT_ATOMS: atom_id res chain seq x y z
N MET A 1 7.33 5.10 18.96
CA MET A 1 6.63 3.94 18.33
C MET A 1 5.25 4.42 17.96
N SER A 2 4.80 4.16 16.74
CA SER A 2 3.48 4.61 16.27
C SER A 2 2.41 3.86 17.05
N ASP A 3 1.54 4.57 17.79
CA ASP A 3 0.35 4.00 18.45
C ASP A 3 -0.72 3.66 17.40
N SER A 4 -0.39 2.75 16.47
CA SER A 4 -1.35 2.24 15.52
C SER A 4 -2.16 1.12 16.20
N PRO A 5 -3.51 1.16 16.17
CA PRO A 5 -4.39 0.18 16.83
C PRO A 5 -4.43 -1.19 16.15
N TYR A 6 -3.49 -1.46 15.24
CA TYR A 6 -3.43 -2.64 14.38
C TYR A 6 -2.10 -3.36 14.58
N ASN A 7 -2.14 -4.69 14.66
CA ASN A 7 -0.94 -5.51 14.63
C ASN A 7 -0.43 -5.66 13.19
N ASP A 8 0.87 -5.88 13.02
CA ASP A 8 1.51 -6.03 11.71
C ASP A 8 0.88 -7.11 10.82
N ASP A 9 0.40 -8.19 11.43
CA ASP A 9 -0.23 -9.33 10.77
C ASP A 9 -1.75 -9.18 10.57
N ASP A 10 -2.37 -8.13 11.12
CA ASP A 10 -3.79 -7.90 10.95
C ASP A 10 -4.11 -7.56 9.50
N LEU A 11 -5.15 -8.18 8.95
CA LEU A 11 -5.64 -7.89 7.60
C LEU A 11 -6.51 -6.64 7.63
N VAL A 12 -6.15 -5.65 6.82
CA VAL A 12 -6.79 -4.32 6.78
C VAL A 12 -7.08 -3.87 5.34
N TYR A 13 -8.14 -3.08 5.17
CA TYR A 13 -8.37 -2.29 3.97
C TYR A 13 -7.58 -0.99 4.06
N ALA A 14 -6.86 -0.64 3.00
CA ALA A 14 -6.15 0.63 2.92
C ALA A 14 -6.71 1.49 1.78
N ASP A 15 -6.73 2.81 2.00
CA ASP A 15 -7.00 3.81 0.98
C ASP A 15 -5.67 4.35 0.43
N PRO A 16 -5.27 3.98 -0.80
CA PRO A 16 -4.03 4.48 -1.40
C PRO A 16 -4.04 5.98 -1.68
N GLU A 17 -5.22 6.55 -1.95
CA GLU A 17 -5.35 7.96 -2.32
C GLU A 17 -5.19 8.84 -1.08
N LYS A 18 -5.81 8.43 0.05
CA LYS A 18 -5.73 9.16 1.32
C LYS A 18 -4.54 8.75 2.18
N ARG A 19 -3.87 7.63 1.86
CA ARG A 19 -2.79 7.00 2.65
C ARG A 19 -3.22 6.74 4.10
N ILE A 20 -4.43 6.19 4.26
CA ILE A 20 -5.03 5.89 5.56
C ILE A 20 -5.57 4.46 5.53
N ILE A 21 -5.56 3.79 6.68
CA ILE A 21 -6.21 2.50 6.84
C ILE A 21 -7.68 2.71 7.16
N VAL A 22 -8.54 2.09 6.35
CA VAL A 22 -9.99 2.22 6.44
C VAL A 22 -10.53 1.36 7.58
N GLY A 23 -9.99 0.15 7.78
CA GLY A 23 -10.40 -0.75 8.87
C GLY A 23 -9.96 -2.20 8.67
N LYS A 24 -10.28 -3.08 9.61
CA LYS A 24 -9.99 -4.53 9.53
C LYS A 24 -10.84 -5.21 8.45
N VAL A 25 -10.27 -6.25 7.83
CA VAL A 25 -10.94 -7.07 6.83
C VAL A 25 -12.01 -7.94 7.49
N GLU A 26 -13.23 -7.85 6.99
CA GLU A 26 -14.29 -8.77 7.35
C GLU A 26 -14.29 -9.96 6.39
N PHE A 27 -14.21 -11.17 6.92
CA PHE A 27 -14.35 -12.38 6.13
C PHE A 27 -15.81 -12.79 6.00
N GLY A 28 -16.21 -13.16 4.78
CA GLY A 28 -17.49 -13.82 4.55
C GLY A 28 -17.47 -15.26 5.05
N LYS A 29 -18.64 -15.90 5.07
CA LYS A 29 -18.80 -17.32 5.46
C LYS A 29 -17.97 -18.30 4.62
N ASN A 30 -17.53 -17.86 3.44
CA ASN A 30 -16.77 -18.66 2.48
C ASN A 30 -15.25 -18.46 2.62
N GLY A 31 -14.79 -17.76 3.66
CA GLY A 31 -13.37 -17.46 3.86
C GLY A 31 -12.78 -16.40 2.92
N SER A 32 -13.60 -15.82 2.02
CA SER A 32 -13.19 -14.69 1.18
C SER A 32 -13.37 -13.37 1.91
N ALA A 33 -12.43 -12.43 1.71
CA ALA A 33 -12.56 -11.07 2.19
C ALA A 33 -13.77 -10.39 1.54
N LYS A 34 -14.62 -9.73 2.35
CA LYS A 34 -15.73 -8.93 1.82
C LYS A 34 -15.15 -7.75 1.03
N PRO A 35 -15.52 -7.54 -0.24
CA PRO A 35 -14.93 -6.46 -1.00
C PRO A 35 -15.55 -5.11 -0.57
N LEU A 36 -14.76 -4.23 0.05
CA LEU A 36 -15.21 -2.90 0.45
C LEU A 36 -15.11 -1.95 -0.76
N GLN A 37 -16.27 -1.47 -1.23
CA GLN A 37 -16.33 -0.56 -2.38
C GLN A 37 -15.81 0.83 -1.99
N MET A 38 -14.91 1.37 -2.82
CA MET A 38 -14.49 2.76 -2.70
C MET A 38 -15.66 3.65 -3.15
N PRO A 39 -15.91 4.79 -2.48
CA PRO A 39 -16.88 5.74 -2.96
C PRO A 39 -16.50 6.18 -4.38
N GLU A 40 -17.47 6.17 -5.29
CA GLU A 40 -17.26 6.66 -6.64
C GLU A 40 -17.00 8.17 -6.57
N VAL A 41 -15.73 8.56 -6.63
CA VAL A 41 -15.37 9.97 -6.77
C VAL A 41 -15.79 10.38 -8.19
N ILE A 42 -16.97 10.99 -8.29
CA ILE A 42 -17.46 11.64 -9.51
C ILE A 42 -16.54 12.84 -9.73
N ARG A 43 -15.42 12.63 -10.44
CA ARG A 43 -14.55 13.74 -10.84
C ARG A 43 -15.30 14.55 -11.90
N PRO A 44 -15.47 15.87 -11.72
CA PRO A 44 -16.11 16.69 -12.73
C PRO A 44 -15.33 16.58 -14.04
N PRO A 45 -16.01 16.54 -15.20
CA PRO A 45 -15.36 16.40 -16.49
C PRO A 45 -14.41 17.58 -16.71
N LYS A 46 -13.13 17.29 -16.98
CA LYS A 46 -12.23 18.29 -17.59
C LYS A 46 -12.77 18.62 -18.99
N GLU A 47 -12.91 19.91 -19.28
CA GLU A 47 -13.25 20.43 -20.61
C GLU A 47 -12.23 19.90 -21.64
N GLY A 48 -12.71 19.24 -22.70
CA GLY A 48 -11.90 18.86 -23.86
C GLY A 48 -11.67 17.35 -24.10
N ASP A 49 -12.20 16.44 -23.28
CA ASP A 49 -12.00 14.99 -23.49
C ASP A 49 -13.31 14.30 -23.94
N GLU A 50 -13.57 14.36 -25.26
CA GLU A 50 -14.70 13.74 -25.99
C GLU A 50 -14.55 12.22 -26.22
N ARG A 51 -13.57 11.56 -25.59
CA ARG A 51 -13.45 10.11 -25.72
C ARG A 51 -14.63 9.45 -24.99
N ARG A 52 -15.32 8.52 -25.66
CA ARG A 52 -16.43 7.71 -25.12
C ARG A 52 -16.08 7.18 -23.72
N ARG A 53 -16.51 7.89 -22.68
CA ARG A 53 -16.24 7.52 -21.29
C ARG A 53 -17.13 6.34 -20.95
N GLY A 54 -16.59 5.13 -21.07
CA GLY A 54 -17.23 3.92 -20.55
C GLY A 54 -17.59 4.12 -19.07
N LYS A 55 -18.63 3.44 -18.60
CA LYS A 55 -19.05 3.51 -17.20
C LYS A 55 -17.84 3.29 -16.28
N PRO A 56 -17.62 4.15 -15.26
CA PRO A 56 -16.49 3.99 -14.36
C PRO A 56 -16.57 2.60 -13.70
N ARG A 57 -15.47 1.85 -13.75
CA ARG A 57 -15.41 0.55 -13.09
C ARG A 57 -15.46 0.78 -11.58
N LYS A 58 -16.32 0.02 -10.90
CA LYS A 58 -16.37 -0.02 -9.43
C LYS A 58 -14.97 -0.32 -8.88
N ARG A 59 -14.44 0.58 -8.06
CA ARG A 59 -13.14 0.42 -7.41
C ARG A 59 -13.37 -0.16 -6.02
N PHE A 60 -12.49 -1.06 -5.61
CA PHE A 60 -12.51 -1.65 -4.28
C PHE A 60 -11.24 -1.28 -3.55
N TYR A 61 -11.33 -1.13 -2.23
CA TYR A 61 -10.14 -0.88 -1.42
C TYR A 61 -9.22 -2.11 -1.52
N PRO A 62 -7.93 -1.91 -1.83
CA PRO A 62 -6.97 -2.99 -1.67
C PRO A 62 -6.94 -3.41 -0.20
N TRP A 63 -6.74 -4.71 0.03
CA TRP A 63 -6.59 -5.27 1.36
C TRP A 63 -5.36 -6.16 1.45
N GLY A 64 -4.80 -6.25 2.65
CA GLY A 64 -3.58 -6.98 2.93
C GLY A 64 -3.20 -6.83 4.39
N THR A 65 -2.02 -7.33 4.77
CA THR A 65 -1.55 -7.17 6.15
C THR A 65 -1.19 -5.72 6.45
N TYR A 66 -1.41 -5.27 7.68
CA TYR A 66 -1.09 -3.91 8.11
C TYR A 66 0.35 -3.53 7.74
N LYS A 67 1.30 -4.43 7.98
CA LYS A 67 2.72 -4.25 7.64
C LYS A 67 2.95 -3.99 6.15
N THR A 68 2.33 -4.77 5.27
CA THR A 68 2.50 -4.62 3.82
C THR A 68 1.84 -3.35 3.33
N MET A 69 0.61 -3.06 3.76
CA MET A 69 -0.12 -1.87 3.34
C MET A 69 0.54 -0.59 3.82
N ARG A 70 1.05 -0.59 5.06
CA ARG A 70 1.81 0.52 5.63
C ARG A 70 3.08 0.80 4.83
N LYS A 71 3.83 -0.26 4.47
CA LYS A 71 5.04 -0.13 3.66
C LYS A 71 4.73 0.36 2.23
N LEU A 72 3.78 -0.28 1.56
CA LEU A 72 3.52 -0.10 0.13
C LEU A 72 2.92 1.27 -0.17
N TYR A 73 2.01 1.75 0.69
CA TYR A 73 1.36 3.05 0.52
C TYR A 73 1.93 4.16 1.41
N LYS A 74 3.03 3.88 2.14
CA LYS A 74 3.70 4.83 3.05
C LYS A 74 2.72 5.47 4.05
N ILE A 75 1.82 4.66 4.58
CA ILE A 75 0.81 5.06 5.58
C ILE A 75 1.52 5.35 6.90
N ASP A 76 1.03 6.33 7.66
CA ASP A 76 1.59 6.73 8.96
C ASP A 76 3.10 7.08 8.91
N GLY A 77 3.51 7.82 7.87
CA GLY A 77 4.91 8.19 7.66
C GLY A 77 5.81 7.02 7.26
N GLY A 78 5.22 5.96 6.67
CA GLY A 78 5.84 4.67 6.40
C GLY A 78 7.25 4.73 5.82
N VAL A 79 8.09 3.87 6.40
CA VAL A 79 9.51 3.61 6.15
C VAL A 79 10.01 4.21 4.83
N VAL A 80 10.79 5.29 4.94
CA VAL A 80 11.76 5.65 3.91
C VAL A 80 12.62 4.41 3.75
N GLU A 81 12.47 3.69 2.63
CA GLU A 81 13.42 2.62 2.32
C GLU A 81 14.78 3.29 2.35
N ALA A 82 15.59 2.95 3.37
CA ALA A 82 16.94 3.46 3.47
C ALA A 82 17.58 3.15 2.11
N ASP A 83 17.94 4.21 1.39
CA ASP A 83 18.31 4.14 -0.01
C ASP A 83 19.26 2.96 -0.21
N ARG A 84 18.78 1.91 -0.89
CA ARG A 84 19.60 0.77 -1.32
C ARG A 84 20.52 1.18 -2.49
N GLN A 85 20.71 2.48 -2.70
CA GLN A 85 21.73 3.02 -3.59
C GLN A 85 23.06 3.01 -2.82
N ILE A 86 23.57 1.81 -2.58
CA ILE A 86 24.93 1.64 -2.09
C ILE A 86 25.84 1.94 -3.28
N THR A 87 26.78 2.87 -3.12
CA THR A 87 27.78 3.15 -4.15
C THR A 87 28.71 1.93 -4.32
N LEU A 88 29.31 1.79 -5.51
CA LEU A 88 30.20 0.67 -5.83
C LEU A 88 31.32 0.52 -4.77
N ASP A 89 31.91 1.63 -4.34
CA ASP A 89 32.99 1.65 -3.35
C ASP A 89 32.53 1.08 -2.00
N LEU A 90 31.34 1.47 -1.53
CA LEU A 90 30.74 0.96 -0.30
C LEU A 90 30.38 -0.53 -0.40
N ALA A 91 29.99 -0.99 -1.60
CA ALA A 91 29.74 -2.40 -1.87
C ALA A 91 31.03 -3.22 -1.86
N MET A 92 32.12 -2.69 -2.42
CA MET A 92 33.45 -3.31 -2.40
C MET A 92 34.03 -3.38 -0.98
N GLU A 93 33.84 -2.36 -0.15
CA GLU A 93 34.28 -2.41 1.25
C GLU A 93 33.50 -3.43 2.08
N LYS A 94 32.19 -3.56 1.84
CA LYS A 94 31.36 -4.56 2.52
C LYS A 94 31.72 -5.98 2.12
N SER A 95 31.94 -6.24 0.83
CA SER A 95 32.34 -7.59 0.37
C SER A 95 33.72 -8.00 0.87
N ALA A 96 34.63 -7.05 1.07
CA ALA A 96 35.93 -7.31 1.68
C ALA A 96 35.84 -7.65 3.18
N LYS A 97 34.87 -7.06 3.91
CA LYS A 97 34.69 -7.26 5.36
C LYS A 97 33.81 -8.46 5.71
N GLU A 98 32.79 -8.74 4.90
CA GLU A 98 31.84 -9.84 5.09
C GLU A 98 31.89 -10.75 3.85
N PRO A 99 32.75 -11.78 3.83
CA PRO A 99 32.98 -12.62 2.65
C PRO A 99 31.76 -13.47 2.26
N PHE A 100 30.81 -13.65 3.18
CA PHE A 100 29.59 -14.42 2.98
C PHE A 100 28.40 -13.67 3.59
N TRP A 101 27.45 -13.34 2.72
CA TRP A 101 26.16 -12.74 3.04
C TRP A 101 25.13 -13.87 3.05
N ASN A 102 24.59 -14.20 4.23
CA ASN A 102 23.42 -15.07 4.41
C ASN A 102 22.21 -14.21 4.75
#